data_AF-A0A948Q6N5-F1
#
_entry.id   AF-A0A948Q6N5-F1
#
_cell.length_a   1.000
_cell.length_b   1.000
_cell.length_c   1.000
_cell.angle_alpha   90.00
_cell.angle_beta   90.00
_cell.angle_gamma   90.00
#
_symmetry.space_group_name_H-M   'P 1'
#
loop_
_entity.id
_entity.type
_entity.pdbx_description
1 polymer ?
#
loop_
_entity_poly.entity_id
_entity_poly.type
_entity_poly.pdbx_seq_one_letter_code
_entity_poly.pdbx_strand_id
1 'polypeptide(L)'
;MKKLLLTVSALAALTLLAPTSSFAQPDLECIGLYFSGGESCTEADFLAHVPAYIVYLNPTISETRGFECGFDITTPAKDVQVFNTNVSVTYPTPATDVGVSSAAEGTYNYITGYGSPIVISGPAITLATLDIFYLDMATTLEFNLRACIPSSDPLGENPVVLRPDFTEKVIGMHHAEGSPSLVLKPTGTGGGCDVVLPDEDMSFGSVKSLFR
;
A
#
# COMPACT_ATOMS: atom_id res chain seq x y z
N MET A 1 -14.43 42.35 37.81
CA MET A 1 -14.93 42.12 36.43
C MET A 1 -14.60 40.67 36.07
N LYS A 2 -15.62 39.89 35.73
CA LYS A 2 -15.61 38.42 35.64
C LYS A 2 -15.20 37.97 34.23
N LYS A 3 -14.34 36.94 34.18
CA LYS A 3 -14.34 35.78 33.27
C LYS A 3 -14.63 36.02 31.79
N LEU A 4 -13.64 35.79 30.92
CA LEU A 4 -13.81 35.10 29.62
C LEU A 4 -12.42 34.94 28.97
N LEU A 5 -11.83 33.74 29.02
CA LEU A 5 -10.69 33.33 28.18
C LEU A 5 -10.52 31.82 28.38
N LEU A 6 -11.40 31.07 27.73
CA LEU A 6 -11.27 29.64 27.52
C LEU A 6 -11.97 29.33 26.19
N THR A 7 -11.46 28.30 25.53
CA THR A 7 -12.01 27.63 24.32
C THR A 7 -11.77 28.27 22.96
N VAL A 8 -10.52 28.26 22.47
CA VAL A 8 -10.22 28.11 21.02
C VAL A 8 -8.93 27.29 20.86
N SER A 9 -8.94 25.99 21.17
CA SER A 9 -7.81 25.11 20.83
C SER A 9 -8.20 23.65 20.52
N ALA A 10 -9.50 23.33 20.41
CA ALA A 10 -9.96 21.95 20.23
C ALA A 10 -10.42 21.61 18.79
N LEU A 11 -10.07 22.42 17.78
CA LEU A 11 -10.54 22.20 16.39
C LEU A 11 -9.43 21.78 15.41
N ALA A 12 -8.19 21.61 15.87
CA ALA A 12 -7.07 21.14 15.02
C ALA A 12 -6.73 19.65 15.20
N ALA A 13 -7.41 18.94 16.10
CA ALA A 13 -7.14 17.53 16.38
C ALA A 13 -8.08 16.55 15.62
N LEU A 14 -9.00 17.05 14.79
CA LEU A 14 -10.00 16.22 14.10
C LEU A 14 -9.66 15.94 12.63
N THR A 15 -8.52 16.42 12.11
CA THR A 15 -8.05 16.13 10.75
C THR A 15 -7.11 14.93 10.68
N LEU A 16 -6.87 14.23 11.80
CA LEU A 16 -6.12 12.97 11.86
C LEU A 16 -7.01 11.73 11.95
N LEU A 17 -8.32 11.87 11.71
CA LEU A 17 -9.14 10.75 11.30
C LEU A 17 -8.77 10.44 9.85
N ALA A 18 -7.63 9.77 9.68
CA ALA A 18 -7.33 9.02 8.47
C ALA A 18 -8.56 8.19 8.12
N PRO A 19 -8.91 8.04 6.84
CA PRO A 19 -10.04 7.21 6.44
C PRO A 19 -9.83 5.82 7.02
N THR A 20 -10.59 5.47 8.06
CA THR A 20 -10.81 4.09 8.48
C THR A 20 -11.80 3.46 7.50
N SER A 21 -11.52 3.59 6.18
CA SER A 21 -12.13 2.74 5.19
C SER A 21 -11.89 1.31 5.68
N SER A 22 -12.98 0.60 5.92
CA SER A 22 -12.97 -0.80 6.31
C SER A 22 -12.37 -1.60 5.16
N PHE A 23 -11.04 -1.66 5.11
CA PHE A 23 -10.33 -2.64 4.34
C PHE A 23 -10.95 -4.00 4.72
N ALA A 24 -11.37 -4.82 3.75
CA ALA A 24 -11.55 -6.25 4.01
C ALA A 24 -10.15 -6.77 4.35
N GLN A 25 -9.76 -6.68 5.62
CA GLN A 25 -8.41 -7.01 6.03
C GLN A 25 -8.32 -8.52 6.08
N PRO A 26 -7.27 -9.13 5.50
CA PRO A 26 -7.02 -10.54 5.73
C PRO A 26 -6.93 -10.75 7.23
N ASP A 27 -7.38 -11.88 7.78
CA ASP A 27 -7.20 -12.20 9.20
C ASP A 27 -5.73 -12.54 9.56
N LEU A 28 -4.80 -12.30 8.62
CA LEU A 28 -3.39 -12.66 8.71
C LEU A 28 -2.53 -11.42 8.90
N GLU A 29 -1.43 -11.58 9.63
CA GLU A 29 -0.40 -10.58 9.80
C GLU A 29 0.45 -10.46 8.54
N CYS A 30 0.40 -9.31 7.88
CA CYS A 30 1.03 -9.11 6.56
C CYS A 30 1.38 -7.65 6.27
N ILE A 31 2.28 -7.42 5.31
CA ILE A 31 2.45 -6.11 4.68
C ILE A 31 1.70 -6.11 3.36
N GLY A 32 0.98 -5.03 3.08
CA GLY A 32 0.31 -4.82 1.80
C GLY A 32 0.49 -3.43 1.22
N LEU A 33 0.11 -3.30 -0.05
CA LEU A 33 0.16 -2.08 -0.84
C LEU A 33 -1.26 -1.68 -1.27
N TYR A 34 -1.64 -0.42 -1.03
CA TYR A 34 -3.01 0.07 -1.23
C TYR A 34 -3.04 1.48 -1.81
N PHE A 35 -4.02 1.81 -2.65
CA PHE A 35 -4.30 3.21 -3.01
C PHE A 35 -5.02 3.96 -1.87
N SER A 36 -5.09 5.28 -1.96
CA SER A 36 -6.00 6.07 -1.13
C SER A 36 -7.44 5.59 -1.29
N GLY A 37 -8.07 5.19 -0.18
CA GLY A 37 -9.42 4.60 -0.18
C GLY A 37 -9.42 3.08 0.03
N GLY A 38 -8.25 2.44 -0.01
CA GLY A 38 -8.13 0.99 0.23
C GLY A 38 -8.41 0.12 -0.99
N GLU A 39 -8.44 0.71 -2.17
CA GLU A 39 -8.70 0.05 -3.44
C GLU A 39 -7.42 -0.64 -3.99
N SER A 40 -7.62 -1.74 -4.73
CA SER A 40 -6.56 -2.45 -5.47
C SER A 40 -6.35 -1.90 -6.89
N CYS A 41 -7.29 -1.10 -7.40
CA CYS A 41 -7.24 -0.53 -8.73
C CYS A 41 -7.68 0.92 -8.67
N THR A 42 -6.97 1.81 -9.37
CA THR A 42 -7.43 3.18 -9.59
C THR A 42 -7.14 3.65 -11.01
N GLU A 43 -7.87 4.66 -11.45
CA GLU A 43 -7.63 5.35 -12.72
C GLU A 43 -6.98 6.70 -12.45
N ALA A 44 -6.05 7.09 -13.33
CA ALA A 44 -5.44 8.41 -13.23
C ALA A 44 -5.20 9.02 -14.61
N ASP A 45 -5.34 10.35 -14.67
CA ASP A 45 -4.98 11.15 -15.82
C ASP A 45 -3.45 11.20 -15.99
N PHE A 46 -3.01 11.56 -17.19
CA PHE A 46 -1.60 11.86 -17.45
C PHE A 46 -1.09 12.99 -16.53
N LEU A 47 0.12 12.86 -15.99
CA LEU A 47 0.72 13.78 -15.01
C LEU A 47 -0.01 13.83 -13.66
N ALA A 48 -0.89 12.87 -13.37
CA ALA A 48 -1.50 12.77 -12.06
C ALA A 48 -0.51 12.27 -11.00
N HIS A 49 -0.77 12.66 -9.76
CA HIS A 49 -0.16 12.15 -8.56
C HIS A 49 -1.14 11.14 -7.94
N VAL A 50 -0.71 9.91 -7.76
CA VAL A 50 -1.55 8.85 -7.18
C VAL A 50 -0.99 8.43 -5.82
N PRO A 51 -1.66 8.77 -4.71
CA PRO A 51 -1.22 8.35 -3.39
C PRO A 51 -1.47 6.86 -3.15
N ALA A 52 -0.45 6.16 -2.67
CA ALA A 52 -0.50 4.78 -2.21
C ALA A 52 0.17 4.63 -0.83
N TYR A 53 -0.02 3.48 -0.19
CA TYR A 53 0.41 3.22 1.18
C TYR A 53 0.98 1.82 1.32
N ILE A 54 2.14 1.72 1.95
CA ILE A 54 2.65 0.46 2.50
C ILE A 54 2.08 0.32 3.90
N VAL A 55 1.25 -0.70 4.11
CA VAL A 55 0.48 -0.88 5.33
C VAL A 55 0.86 -2.21 5.98
N TYR A 56 1.10 -2.18 7.29
CA TYR A 56 1.29 -3.38 8.09
C TYR A 56 -0.02 -3.72 8.80
N LEU A 57 -0.56 -4.89 8.50
CA LEU A 57 -1.88 -5.38 8.86
C LEU A 57 -1.79 -6.47 9.93
N ASN A 58 -2.77 -6.47 10.82
CA ASN A 58 -2.88 -7.32 12.01
C ASN A 58 -1.55 -7.53 12.74
N PRO A 59 -0.84 -6.44 13.08
CA PRO A 59 0.44 -6.53 13.74
C PRO A 59 0.33 -7.25 15.09
N THR A 60 1.20 -8.23 15.33
CA THR A 60 1.28 -8.93 16.63
C THR A 60 2.40 -8.40 17.53
N ILE A 61 3.07 -7.33 17.10
CA ILE A 61 4.01 -6.55 17.91
C ILE A 61 3.37 -5.20 18.28
N SER A 62 3.80 -4.59 19.39
CA SER A 62 3.23 -3.33 19.89
C SER A 62 3.90 -2.08 19.32
N GLU A 63 5.09 -2.22 18.76
CA GLU A 63 5.83 -1.15 18.12
C GLU A 63 6.78 -1.71 17.07
N THR A 64 7.13 -0.90 16.07
CA THR A 64 8.12 -1.23 15.06
C THR A 64 9.16 -0.13 14.93
N ARG A 65 10.42 -0.52 14.72
CA ARG A 65 11.55 0.39 14.47
C ARG A 65 11.91 0.53 13.00
N GLY A 66 11.24 -0.20 12.11
CA GLY A 66 11.60 -0.20 10.71
C GLY A 66 10.92 -1.33 9.96
N PHE A 67 11.12 -1.34 8.66
CA PHE A 67 10.63 -2.40 7.80
C PHE A 67 11.52 -2.55 6.58
N GLU A 68 11.43 -3.72 5.96
CA GLU A 68 12.04 -4.01 4.67
C GLU A 68 11.00 -4.60 3.73
N CYS A 69 10.80 -3.95 2.59
CA CYS A 69 10.05 -4.53 1.49
C CYS A 69 10.48 -3.88 0.17
N GLY A 70 10.04 -4.48 -0.93
CA GLY A 70 10.15 -3.85 -2.23
C GLY A 70 8.88 -4.04 -3.03
N PHE A 71 8.80 -3.37 -4.16
CA PHE A 71 7.81 -3.68 -5.17
C PHE A 71 8.40 -3.46 -6.56
N ASP A 72 7.86 -4.19 -7.53
CA ASP A 72 8.16 -3.98 -8.93
C ASP A 72 6.94 -3.44 -9.66
N ILE A 73 7.18 -2.47 -10.53
CA ILE A 73 6.22 -2.00 -11.52
C ILE A 73 6.39 -2.88 -12.75
N THR A 74 5.30 -3.51 -13.17
CA THR A 74 5.22 -4.27 -14.41
C THR A 74 4.12 -3.70 -15.28
N THR A 75 4.12 -4.11 -16.54
CA THR A 75 2.99 -3.87 -17.44
C THR A 75 2.64 -5.17 -18.18
N PRO A 76 1.36 -5.42 -18.47
CA PRO A 76 0.96 -6.51 -19.36
C PRO A 76 1.53 -6.38 -20.78
N ALA A 77 1.89 -5.15 -21.20
CA ALA A 77 2.48 -4.90 -22.51
C ALA A 77 3.96 -5.35 -22.53
N LYS A 78 4.26 -6.38 -23.32
CA LYS A 78 5.59 -7.02 -23.38
C LYS A 78 6.72 -6.12 -23.91
N ASP A 79 6.39 -4.94 -24.44
CA ASP A 79 7.32 -4.11 -25.20
C ASP A 79 7.88 -2.92 -24.39
N VAL A 80 7.37 -2.68 -23.18
CA VAL A 80 7.87 -1.60 -22.32
C VAL A 80 9.08 -2.09 -21.53
N GLN A 81 10.24 -1.52 -21.83
CA GLN A 81 11.50 -1.83 -21.13
C GLN A 81 11.94 -0.73 -20.17
N VAL A 82 11.29 0.44 -20.21
CA VAL A 82 11.63 1.60 -19.36
C VAL A 82 10.35 2.23 -18.87
N PHE A 83 10.25 2.40 -17.54
CA PHE A 83 9.12 3.10 -16.92
C PHE A 83 9.42 4.59 -16.76
N ASN A 84 8.47 5.43 -17.18
CA ASN A 84 8.47 6.86 -16.88
C ASN A 84 7.62 7.14 -15.63
N THR A 85 7.93 6.43 -14.56
CA THR A 85 7.26 6.56 -13.28
C THR A 85 8.29 6.98 -12.25
N ASN A 86 7.93 7.90 -11.36
CA ASN A 86 8.73 8.23 -10.20
C ASN A 86 7.88 8.01 -8.94
N VAL A 87 8.47 7.44 -7.90
CA VAL A 87 7.80 7.26 -6.62
C VAL A 87 8.57 8.04 -5.58
N SER A 88 7.89 9.01 -4.95
CA SER A 88 8.39 9.67 -3.75
C SER A 88 7.82 8.98 -2.51
N VAL A 89 8.58 8.98 -1.42
CA VAL A 89 8.21 8.30 -0.18
C VAL A 89 8.22 9.26 1.00
N THR A 90 7.20 9.16 1.84
CA THR A 90 7.10 9.88 3.12
C THR A 90 6.85 8.90 4.25
N TYR A 91 7.58 9.07 5.36
CA TYR A 91 7.45 8.24 6.56
C TYR A 91 6.69 8.96 7.67
N PRO A 92 5.99 8.22 8.54
CA PRO A 92 5.23 8.81 9.66
C PRO A 92 6.12 9.43 10.75
N THR A 93 7.38 9.01 10.83
CA THR A 93 8.42 9.60 11.68
C THR A 93 9.69 9.78 10.86
N PRO A 94 10.63 10.65 11.27
CA PRO A 94 11.93 10.77 10.59
C PRO A 94 12.58 9.40 10.46
N ALA A 95 13.01 9.03 9.25
CA ALA A 95 13.54 7.71 8.95
C ALA A 95 14.81 7.80 8.10
N THR A 96 15.61 6.74 8.14
CA THR A 96 16.70 6.51 7.20
C THR A 96 16.31 5.33 6.34
N ASP A 97 16.32 5.53 5.03
CA ASP A 97 16.12 4.46 4.06
C ASP A 97 17.42 4.25 3.28
N VAL A 98 17.86 2.98 3.23
CA VAL A 98 19.06 2.55 2.50
C VAL A 98 18.71 1.59 1.36
N GLY A 99 17.42 1.41 1.06
CA GLY A 99 16.95 0.64 -0.08
C GLY A 99 17.42 1.23 -1.40
N VAL A 100 17.75 0.36 -2.36
CA VAL A 100 18.25 0.77 -3.69
C VAL A 100 17.12 0.62 -4.71
N SER A 101 16.64 1.75 -5.23
CA SER A 101 15.56 1.78 -6.24
C SER A 101 16.10 2.11 -7.64
N SER A 102 15.48 1.53 -8.65
CA SER A 102 15.75 1.72 -10.08
C SER A 102 14.45 2.09 -10.79
N ALA A 103 14.17 3.39 -10.91
CA ALA A 103 12.94 3.88 -11.53
C ALA A 103 12.80 3.42 -12.99
N ALA A 104 13.92 3.36 -13.72
CA ALA A 104 13.93 2.90 -15.12
C ALA A 104 13.49 1.44 -15.26
N GLU A 105 13.89 0.58 -14.31
CA GLU A 105 13.54 -0.85 -14.30
C GLU A 105 12.21 -1.13 -13.55
N GLY A 106 11.61 -0.11 -12.95
CA GLY A 106 10.38 -0.25 -12.17
C GLY A 106 10.59 -0.89 -10.80
N THR A 107 11.83 -1.03 -10.33
CA THR A 107 12.17 -1.73 -9.10
C THR A 107 12.33 -0.73 -7.96
N TYR A 108 11.55 -0.88 -6.89
CA TYR A 108 11.62 -0.04 -5.71
C TYR A 108 11.89 -0.89 -4.48
N ASN A 109 12.78 -0.42 -3.61
CA ASN A 109 13.22 -1.11 -2.41
C ASN A 109 13.29 -0.12 -1.26
N TYR A 110 12.76 -0.52 -0.11
CA TYR A 110 12.75 0.24 1.12
C TYR A 110 13.38 -0.62 2.21
N ILE A 111 14.52 -0.18 2.73
CA ILE A 111 15.18 -0.75 3.91
C ILE A 111 15.22 0.38 4.92
N THR A 112 14.13 0.51 5.66
CA THR A 112 13.83 1.72 6.43
C THR A 112 14.02 1.47 7.92
N GLY A 113 14.83 2.31 8.56
CA GLY A 113 14.93 2.45 10.01
C GLY A 113 14.33 3.77 10.49
N TYR A 114 13.34 3.72 11.39
CA TYR A 114 12.73 4.90 11.99
C TYR A 114 13.61 5.47 13.11
N GLY A 115 13.74 6.79 13.16
CA GLY A 115 14.42 7.51 14.23
C GLY A 115 13.70 7.43 15.58
N SER A 116 12.42 7.04 15.59
CA SER A 116 11.65 6.69 16.78
C SER A 116 10.66 5.58 16.45
N PRO A 117 10.41 4.61 17.37
CA PRO A 117 9.46 3.54 17.11
C PRO A 117 8.08 4.07 16.78
N ILE A 118 7.41 3.42 15.83
CA ILE A 118 5.99 3.64 15.56
C ILE A 118 5.21 2.77 16.54
N VAL A 119 4.39 3.41 17.38
CA VAL A 119 3.47 2.71 18.27
C VAL A 119 2.29 2.18 17.46
N ILE A 120 1.92 0.93 17.73
CA ILE A 120 0.86 0.22 17.02
C ILE A 120 -0.41 0.26 17.89
N SER A 121 -1.43 0.97 17.41
CA SER A 121 -2.66 1.20 18.18
C SER A 121 -3.94 0.70 17.48
N GLY A 122 -3.81 -0.17 16.49
CA GLY A 122 -4.95 -0.67 15.71
C GLY A 122 -4.61 -1.88 14.84
N PRO A 123 -5.59 -2.40 14.09
CA PRO A 123 -5.41 -3.56 13.22
C PRO A 123 -4.54 -3.24 11.99
N ALA A 124 -4.23 -1.97 11.74
CA ALA A 124 -3.39 -1.54 10.65
C ALA A 124 -2.57 -0.31 11.03
N ILE A 125 -1.34 -0.23 10.51
CA ILE A 125 -0.51 0.97 10.58
C ILE A 125 0.09 1.25 9.20
N THR A 126 0.23 2.54 8.86
CA THR A 126 0.96 2.95 7.67
C THR A 126 2.45 2.98 8.00
N LEU A 127 3.24 2.20 7.25
CA LEU A 127 4.70 2.19 7.34
C LEU A 127 5.30 3.31 6.48
N ALA A 128 4.77 3.49 5.27
CA ALA A 128 5.17 4.55 4.36
C ALA A 128 4.00 5.00 3.49
N THR A 129 3.97 6.28 3.16
CA THR A 129 3.13 6.85 2.12
C THR A 129 3.96 6.99 0.86
N LEU A 130 3.44 6.45 -0.24
CA LEU A 130 4.01 6.55 -1.56
C LEU A 130 3.21 7.57 -2.35
N ASP A 131 3.93 8.38 -3.10
CA ASP A 131 3.36 9.29 -4.07
C ASP A 131 3.92 8.90 -5.44
N ILE A 132 3.04 8.36 -6.27
CA ILE A 132 3.35 7.83 -7.59
C ILE A 132 3.06 8.91 -8.62
N PHE A 133 4.13 9.40 -9.24
CA PHE A 133 4.08 10.26 -10.42
C PHE A 133 4.13 9.42 -11.67
N TYR A 134 3.10 9.53 -12.49
CA TYR A 134 2.89 8.69 -13.65
C TYR A 134 2.87 9.53 -14.95
N LEU A 135 3.76 9.18 -15.89
CA LEU A 135 3.90 9.86 -17.19
C LEU A 135 3.65 8.94 -18.39
N ASP A 136 3.35 7.66 -18.19
CA ASP A 136 2.99 6.81 -19.31
C ASP A 136 1.53 7.09 -19.71
N MET A 137 1.19 7.06 -20.99
CA MET A 137 -0.16 7.44 -21.46
C MET A 137 -0.94 6.27 -22.03
N ALA A 138 -0.30 5.11 -22.22
CA ALA A 138 -0.88 4.05 -23.04
C ALA A 138 -0.94 2.69 -22.37
N THR A 139 -0.53 2.56 -21.10
CA THR A 139 -0.39 1.23 -20.49
C THR A 139 -0.90 1.15 -19.07
N THR A 140 -1.41 -0.01 -18.70
CA THR A 140 -1.71 -0.36 -17.31
C THR A 140 -0.40 -0.66 -16.59
N LEU A 141 -0.25 -0.10 -15.40
CA LEU A 141 0.84 -0.44 -14.47
C LEU A 141 0.31 -1.36 -13.38
N GLU A 142 1.09 -2.38 -13.07
CA GLU A 142 0.86 -3.32 -11.99
C GLU A 142 2.01 -3.20 -11.00
N PHE A 143 1.69 -2.95 -9.73
CA PHE A 143 2.67 -2.82 -8.66
C PHE A 143 2.62 -4.09 -7.82
N ASN A 144 3.70 -4.86 -7.86
CA ASN A 144 3.81 -6.17 -7.25
C ASN A 144 4.69 -6.08 -6.02
N LEU A 145 4.09 -6.14 -4.82
CA LEU A 145 4.82 -6.24 -3.56
C LEU A 145 5.69 -7.52 -3.54
N ARG A 146 6.92 -7.37 -3.06
CA ARG A 146 7.89 -8.45 -2.86
C ARG A 146 8.80 -8.16 -1.66
N ALA A 147 9.69 -9.09 -1.33
CA ALA A 147 10.81 -8.81 -0.45
C ALA A 147 11.78 -7.78 -1.06
N CYS A 148 12.56 -7.12 -0.21
CA CYS A 148 13.60 -6.19 -0.64
C CYS A 148 14.75 -6.92 -1.36
N ILE A 149 15.41 -6.25 -2.31
CA ILE A 149 16.58 -6.76 -3.04
C ILE A 149 17.73 -5.73 -2.94
N PRO A 150 18.85 -6.05 -2.27
CA PRO A 150 19.07 -7.23 -1.43
C PRO A 150 18.19 -7.21 -0.16
N SER A 151 17.94 -8.40 0.40
CA SER A 151 17.23 -8.58 1.68
C SER A 151 18.22 -8.67 2.85
N SER A 152 17.81 -8.26 4.06
CA SER A 152 18.63 -8.29 5.28
C SER A 152 19.00 -9.70 5.79
N ASP A 153 18.10 -10.68 5.69
CA ASP A 153 18.29 -12.07 6.15
C ASP A 153 18.36 -13.03 4.95
N PRO A 154 19.06 -14.18 5.03
CA PRO A 154 20.04 -14.59 4.03
C PRO A 154 19.52 -14.76 2.61
N LEU A 155 18.22 -14.99 2.40
CA LEU A 155 17.51 -14.87 1.12
C LEU A 155 16.00 -14.76 1.41
N GLY A 156 15.58 -13.84 2.29
CA GLY A 156 14.18 -13.74 2.68
C GLY A 156 13.27 -13.47 1.48
N GLU A 157 12.36 -14.40 1.16
CA GLU A 157 11.34 -14.26 0.10
C GLU A 157 10.18 -13.34 0.51
N ASN A 158 10.18 -12.88 1.76
CA ASN A 158 9.10 -12.13 2.36
C ASN A 158 9.61 -10.81 2.97
N PRO A 159 8.76 -9.78 3.05
CA PRO A 159 9.03 -8.56 3.80
C PRO A 159 9.39 -8.82 5.27
N VAL A 160 10.02 -7.83 5.88
CA VAL A 160 10.45 -7.87 7.28
C VAL A 160 9.95 -6.62 8.00
N VAL A 161 9.61 -6.77 9.28
CA VAL A 161 9.49 -5.63 10.21
C VAL A 161 10.54 -5.76 11.30
N LEU A 162 11.13 -4.63 11.68
CA LEU A 162 12.08 -4.57 12.78
C LEU A 162 11.33 -4.37 14.09
N ARG A 163 11.55 -5.29 15.02
CA ARG A 163 11.10 -5.17 16.40
C ARG A 163 11.88 -4.07 17.13
N PRO A 164 11.38 -3.57 18.27
CA PRO A 164 12.08 -2.55 19.05
C PRO A 164 13.42 -2.96 19.63
N ASP A 165 13.69 -4.25 19.74
CA ASP A 165 14.99 -4.83 20.11
C ASP A 165 15.93 -5.04 18.92
N PHE A 166 15.57 -4.51 17.74
CA PHE A 166 16.28 -4.68 16.46
C PHE A 166 16.30 -6.10 15.91
N THR A 167 15.52 -7.01 16.48
CA THR A 167 15.33 -8.32 15.86
C THR A 167 14.37 -8.22 14.68
N GLU A 168 14.68 -8.98 13.63
CA GLU A 168 13.85 -9.06 12.45
C GLU A 168 12.66 -10.00 12.70
N LYS A 169 11.54 -9.66 12.07
CA LYS A 169 10.37 -10.50 12.01
C LYS A 169 9.91 -10.58 10.56
N VAL A 170 9.96 -11.79 9.99
CA VAL A 170 9.43 -12.07 8.66
C VAL A 170 7.91 -11.96 8.67
N ILE A 171 7.36 -11.25 7.69
CA ILE A 171 5.93 -10.94 7.56
C ILE A 171 5.44 -11.36 6.19
N GLY A 172 4.23 -11.94 6.12
CA GLY A 172 3.63 -12.31 4.83
C GLY A 172 3.34 -11.09 3.95
N MET A 173 3.14 -11.33 2.66
CA MET A 173 2.65 -10.32 1.73
C MET A 173 1.16 -10.46 1.54
N HIS A 174 0.50 -9.33 1.33
CA HIS A 174 -0.89 -9.31 0.95
C HIS A 174 -1.15 -8.19 -0.07
N HIS A 175 -2.01 -8.50 -1.03
CA HIS A 175 -2.55 -7.53 -1.96
C HIS A 175 -4.05 -7.43 -1.72
N ALA A 176 -4.64 -6.26 -1.93
CA ALA A 176 -6.07 -6.06 -1.74
C ALA A 176 -6.90 -7.11 -2.51
N GLU A 177 -8.02 -7.52 -1.91
CA GLU A 177 -8.88 -8.59 -2.42
C GLU A 177 -9.26 -8.36 -3.90
N GLY A 178 -9.17 -9.41 -4.72
CA GLY A 178 -9.46 -9.35 -6.14
C GLY A 178 -8.29 -8.99 -7.06
N SER A 179 -7.07 -8.76 -6.55
CA SER A 179 -5.90 -8.54 -7.42
C SER A 179 -4.58 -9.01 -6.80
N PRO A 180 -3.69 -9.70 -7.57
CA PRO A 180 -2.33 -10.03 -7.12
C PRO A 180 -1.38 -8.82 -7.14
N SER A 181 -1.86 -7.66 -7.59
CA SER A 181 -1.08 -6.43 -7.74
C SER A 181 -1.96 -5.21 -7.45
N LEU A 182 -1.33 -4.10 -7.08
CA LEU A 182 -2.01 -2.80 -7.10
C LEU A 182 -1.98 -2.29 -8.56
N VAL A 183 -3.11 -1.85 -9.11
CA VAL A 183 -3.26 -1.60 -10.56
C VAL A 183 -3.57 -0.12 -10.83
N LEU A 184 -2.71 0.54 -11.60
CA LEU A 184 -2.97 1.90 -12.09
C LEU A 184 -3.30 1.87 -13.57
N LYS A 185 -4.48 2.38 -13.94
CA LYS A 185 -4.93 2.47 -15.34
C LYS A 185 -4.95 3.93 -15.82
N PRO A 186 -4.63 4.21 -17.10
CA PRO A 186 -4.90 5.50 -17.70
C PRO A 186 -6.41 5.76 -17.76
N THR A 187 -6.85 6.98 -17.45
CA THR A 187 -8.25 7.36 -17.62
C THR A 187 -8.67 7.29 -19.10
N GLY A 188 -9.84 6.70 -19.38
CA GLY A 188 -10.44 6.71 -20.72
C GLY A 188 -9.96 5.64 -21.70
N THR A 189 -9.11 4.69 -21.30
CA THR A 189 -8.69 3.56 -22.16
C THR A 189 -9.70 2.41 -22.27
N GLY A 190 -10.84 2.50 -21.57
CA GLY A 190 -11.89 1.47 -21.55
C GLY A 190 -11.56 0.28 -20.65
N GLY A 191 -12.59 -0.34 -20.06
CA GLY A 191 -12.44 -1.46 -19.10
C GLY A 191 -11.92 -0.98 -17.74
N GLY A 192 -12.71 -0.16 -17.06
CA GLY A 192 -12.29 0.60 -15.88
C GLY A 192 -11.80 -0.25 -14.71
N CYS A 193 -11.54 0.39 -13.57
CA CYS A 193 -11.32 -0.34 -12.32
C CYS A 193 -12.58 -1.04 -11.78
N ASP A 194 -13.62 -1.16 -12.61
CA ASP A 194 -14.73 -2.07 -12.42
C ASP A 194 -14.16 -3.44 -12.04
N VAL A 195 -14.41 -3.79 -10.78
CA VAL A 195 -14.15 -5.11 -10.23
C VAL A 195 -14.79 -6.09 -11.20
N VAL A 196 -13.97 -6.78 -12.00
CA VAL A 196 -14.38 -8.10 -12.49
C VAL A 196 -14.41 -8.90 -11.21
N LEU A 197 -15.56 -8.90 -10.52
CA LEU A 197 -15.83 -9.85 -9.46
C LEU A 197 -15.50 -11.18 -10.13
N PRO A 198 -14.48 -11.92 -9.64
CA PRO A 198 -14.07 -13.16 -10.28
C PRO A 198 -15.31 -14.00 -10.33
N ASP A 199 -15.87 -14.20 -11.54
CA ASP A 199 -17.18 -14.79 -11.80
C ASP A 199 -17.67 -15.53 -10.55
N GLU A 200 -18.36 -14.81 -9.64
CA GLU A 200 -19.13 -15.50 -8.63
C GLU A 200 -20.17 -16.15 -9.51
N ASP A 201 -19.94 -17.44 -9.74
CA ASP A 201 -20.91 -18.42 -10.12
C ASP A 201 -22.31 -17.87 -9.81
N MET A 202 -22.89 -17.20 -10.82
CA MET A 202 -24.29 -17.36 -11.16
C MET A 202 -24.46 -18.83 -11.59
N SER A 203 -24.09 -19.74 -10.70
CA SER A 203 -24.52 -21.11 -10.70
C SER A 203 -26.03 -21.03 -10.71
N PHE A 204 -26.59 -21.85 -11.58
CA PHE A 204 -28.01 -22.07 -11.83
C PHE A 204 -28.84 -22.45 -10.57
N GLY A 205 -28.34 -22.25 -9.34
CA GLY A 205 -28.95 -22.59 -8.06
C GLY A 205 -29.96 -21.57 -7.52
N SER A 206 -29.78 -20.26 -7.72
CA SER A 206 -30.64 -19.23 -7.10
C SER A 206 -31.97 -19.00 -7.83
N VAL A 207 -32.11 -19.41 -9.10
CA VAL A 207 -33.38 -19.31 -9.83
C VAL A 207 -34.34 -20.46 -9.50
N LYS A 208 -33.83 -21.60 -9.01
CA LYS A 208 -34.68 -22.73 -8.59
C LYS A 208 -35.38 -22.51 -7.24
N SER A 209 -34.97 -21.53 -6.43
CA SER A 209 -35.66 -21.18 -5.19
C SER A 209 -36.84 -20.22 -5.37
N LEU A 210 -37.06 -19.68 -6.58
CA LEU A 210 -38.19 -18.79 -6.91
C LEU A 210 -39.39 -19.52 -7.53
N PHE A 211 -39.30 -20.83 -7.73
CA PHE A 211 -40.41 -21.69 -8.20
C PHE A 211 -40.80 -22.76 -7.15
N ARG A 212 -40.91 -22.35 -5.88
CA ARG A 212 -41.71 -23.04 -4.88
C ARG A 212 -42.78 -22.11 -4.35
#